data_AF-A0A9F2KUJ7-F1
#
_entry.id   AF-A0A9F2KUJ7-F1
#
_cell.length_a   1.000
_cell.length_b   1.000
_cell.length_c   1.000
_cell.angle_alpha   90.00
_cell.angle_beta   90.00
_cell.angle_gamma   90.00
#
_symmetry.space_group_name_H-M   'P 1'
#
loop_
_entity.id
_entity.type
_entity.pdbx_description
1 polymer ?
#
loop_
_entity_poly.entity_id
_entity_poly.type
_entity_poly.pdbx_seq_one_letter_code
_entity_poly.pdbx_strand_id
1 'polypeptide(L)'
;MISYCPMCGKPVYFAERRRSLGKDYHPLCLKCHHCKRQLSPGQHAEYDDKPYCTHCYLQRFGPRGARPSRSRSSFGASSSSRVPAEI
;
A
#
# COMPACT_ATOMS: atom_id res chain seq x y z
N MET A 1 -25.36 -0.16 4.63
CA MET A 1 -24.56 0.89 3.99
C MET A 1 -23.29 0.27 3.45
N ILE A 2 -23.11 0.32 2.13
CA ILE A 2 -21.91 -0.13 1.42
C ILE A 2 -21.06 1.10 1.15
N SER A 3 -19.79 1.04 1.52
CA SER A 3 -18.81 2.09 1.17
C SER A 3 -18.05 1.67 -0.07
N TYR A 4 -17.59 2.61 -0.89
CA TYR A 4 -16.84 2.31 -2.12
C TYR A 4 -15.37 2.62 -1.93
N CYS A 5 -14.50 1.71 -2.38
CA CYS A 5 -13.07 1.92 -2.30
C CYS A 5 -12.61 2.85 -3.45
N PRO A 6 -11.99 4.01 -3.17
CA PRO A 6 -11.56 4.94 -4.22
C PRO A 6 -10.41 4.41 -5.09
N MET A 7 -9.71 3.35 -4.64
CA MET A 7 -8.60 2.73 -5.37
C MET A 7 -9.03 1.69 -6.41
N CYS A 8 -10.22 1.11 -6.28
CA CYS A 8 -10.67 0.04 -7.18
C CYS A 8 -12.13 0.18 -7.62
N GLY A 9 -12.88 1.14 -7.08
CA GLY A 9 -14.30 1.37 -7.38
C GLY A 9 -15.24 0.25 -6.90
N LYS A 10 -14.71 -0.79 -6.22
CA LYS A 10 -15.51 -1.92 -5.75
C LYS A 10 -16.17 -1.63 -4.40
N PRO A 11 -17.35 -2.24 -4.15
CA PRO A 11 -18.04 -2.13 -2.87
C PRO A 11 -17.22 -2.81 -1.78
N VAL A 12 -16.99 -2.08 -0.69
CA VAL A 12 -16.30 -2.54 0.51
C VAL A 12 -17.36 -2.99 1.52
N TYR A 13 -17.38 -4.29 1.77
CA TYR A 13 -18.27 -4.88 2.77
C TYR A 13 -17.70 -4.67 4.19
N PHE A 14 -18.57 -4.72 5.19
CA PHE A 14 -18.18 -4.51 6.59
C PHE A 14 -17.09 -5.47 7.08
N ALA A 15 -17.05 -6.69 6.54
CA ALA A 15 -16.05 -7.71 6.89
C ALA A 15 -14.62 -7.32 6.46
N GLU A 16 -14.49 -6.63 5.33
CA GLU A 16 -13.20 -6.29 4.73
C GLU A 16 -12.91 -4.79 4.73
N ARG A 17 -13.81 -3.98 5.30
CA ARG A 17 -13.61 -2.53 5.33
C ARG A 17 -12.47 -2.14 6.25
N ARG A 18 -11.53 -1.38 5.70
CA ARG A 18 -10.49 -0.70 6.45
C ARG A 18 -10.77 0.80 6.41
N ARG A 19 -11.31 1.30 7.52
CA ARG A 19 -11.55 2.73 7.71
C ARG A 19 -10.22 3.41 8.00
N SER A 20 -9.84 4.38 7.20
CA SER A 20 -8.61 5.15 7.40
C SER A 20 -8.85 6.58 6.96
N LEU A 21 -8.47 7.54 7.82
CA LEU A 21 -8.54 8.97 7.55
C LEU A 21 -9.91 9.47 7.05
N GLY A 22 -10.99 8.75 7.41
CA GLY A 22 -12.37 9.07 7.03
C GLY A 22 -12.89 8.37 5.77
N LYS A 23 -12.07 7.58 5.07
CA LYS A 23 -12.46 6.79 3.89
C LYS A 23 -12.36 5.29 4.13
N ASP A 24 -13.13 4.50 3.39
CA ASP A 24 -13.10 3.03 3.48
C ASP A 24 -12.29 2.44 2.31
N TYR A 25 -11.26 1.67 2.66
CA TYR A 25 -10.38 0.98 1.73
C TYR A 25 -10.47 -0.53 1.89
N HIS A 26 -10.08 -1.28 0.86
CA HIS A 26 -9.80 -2.72 1.01
C HIS A 26 -8.44 -2.95 1.64
N PRO A 27 -8.25 -4.08 2.36
CA PRO A 27 -6.97 -4.46 2.96
C PRO A 27 -5.84 -4.57 1.93
N LEU A 28 -6.15 -4.96 0.69
CA LEU A 28 -5.17 -5.08 -0.40
C LEU A 28 -5.05 -3.81 -1.27
N CYS A 29 -6.06 -2.92 -1.24
CA CYS A 29 -6.04 -1.71 -2.06
C CYS A 29 -5.30 -0.55 -1.41
N LEU A 30 -5.14 -0.60 -0.09
CA LEU A 30 -4.41 0.38 0.69
C LEU A 30 -2.90 0.20 0.48
N LYS A 31 -2.36 0.79 -0.59
CA LYS A 31 -0.94 0.72 -0.95
C LYS A 31 -0.40 2.10 -1.24
N CYS A 32 0.85 2.33 -0.86
CA CYS A 32 1.50 3.63 -1.06
C CYS A 32 1.62 3.96 -2.54
N HIS A 33 1.24 5.16 -2.97
CA HIS A 33 1.41 5.57 -4.36
C HIS A 33 2.90 5.62 -4.79
N HIS A 34 3.80 5.99 -3.88
CA HIS A 34 5.24 6.14 -4.18
C HIS A 34 5.99 4.80 -4.19
N CYS A 35 5.88 4.02 -3.13
CA CYS A 35 6.66 2.78 -2.98
C CYS A 35 5.88 1.52 -3.34
N LYS A 36 4.60 1.64 -3.71
CA LYS A 36 3.66 0.53 -4.03
C LYS A 36 3.57 -0.55 -2.95
N ARG A 37 4.09 -0.28 -1.75
CA ARG A 37 4.08 -1.19 -0.61
C ARG A 37 2.69 -1.22 -0.01
N GLN A 38 2.20 -2.41 0.31
CA GLN A 38 0.96 -2.58 1.06
C GLN A 38 1.10 -1.87 2.40
N LEU A 39 0.15 -1.01 2.72
CA LEU A 39 0.10 -0.24 3.94
C LEU A 39 -0.94 -0.88 4.86
N SER A 40 -0.60 -0.92 6.14
CA SER A 40 -1.54 -1.37 7.15
C SER A 40 -2.53 -0.24 7.49
N PRO A 41 -3.79 -0.58 7.77
CA PRO A 41 -4.79 0.39 8.23
C PRO A 41 -4.34 0.98 9.57
N GLY A 42 -4.37 2.31 9.67
CA GLY A 42 -3.97 3.05 10.87
C GLY A 42 -2.50 3.53 10.93
N GLN A 43 -1.63 3.08 10.02
CA GLN A 43 -0.22 3.49 9.96
C GLN A 43 0.16 4.03 8.56
N HIS A 44 -0.62 4.99 8.07
CA HIS A 44 -0.35 5.68 6.82
C HIS A 44 -0.97 7.08 6.83
N ALA A 45 -0.46 7.96 5.96
CA ALA A 45 -0.93 9.32 5.79
C ALA A 45 -1.60 9.47 4.42
N GLU A 46 -2.70 10.22 4.32
CA GLU A 46 -3.23 10.66 3.02
C GLU A 46 -2.68 12.04 2.69
N TYR A 47 -2.28 12.22 1.43
CA TYR A 47 -1.92 13.50 0.88
C TYR A 47 -2.54 13.61 -0.50
N ASP A 48 -3.28 14.69 -0.76
CA ASP A 48 -3.90 14.98 -2.05
C ASP A 48 -4.87 13.87 -2.55
N ASP A 49 -5.58 13.17 -1.65
CA ASP A 49 -6.41 11.99 -1.95
C ASP A 49 -5.64 10.73 -2.38
N LYS A 50 -4.32 10.68 -2.14
CA LYS A 50 -3.51 9.47 -2.34
C LYS A 50 -2.94 8.97 -1.00
N PRO A 51 -3.01 7.66 -0.72
CA PRO A 51 -2.37 7.08 0.46
C PRO A 51 -0.85 7.03 0.28
N TYR A 52 -0.13 7.56 1.26
CA TYR A 52 1.31 7.54 1.38
C TYR A 52 1.76 6.83 2.64
N CYS A 53 2.91 6.17 2.54
CA CYS A 53 3.56 5.58 3.70
C CYS A 53 4.08 6.68 4.62
N THR A 54 4.02 6.52 5.95
CA THR A 54 4.54 7.51 6.92
C THR A 54 5.97 7.90 6.59
N HIS A 55 6.79 6.93 6.18
CA HIS A 55 8.18 7.13 5.76
C HIS A 55 8.31 7.96 4.46
N CYS A 56 7.44 7.73 3.48
CA CYS A 56 7.40 8.42 2.19
C CYS A 56 6.91 9.85 2.36
N TYR A 57 5.89 10.01 3.21
CA TYR A 57 5.35 11.30 3.61
C TYR A 57 6.43 12.13 4.31
N LEU A 58 7.14 11.56 5.28
CA LEU A 58 8.22 12.27 5.98
C LEU A 58 9.43 12.59 5.09
N GLN A 59 9.77 11.74 4.11
CA GLN A 59 10.85 12.06 3.16
C GLN A 59 10.50 13.20 2.21
N ARG A 60 9.23 13.28 1.79
CA ARG A 60 8.77 14.26 0.79
C ARG A 60 8.36 15.59 1.43
N PHE A 61 7.77 15.55 2.62
CA PHE A 61 7.20 16.69 3.32
C PHE A 61 7.92 17.03 4.64
N GLY A 62 8.83 16.18 5.11
CA GLY A 62 9.61 16.44 6.32
C GLY A 62 10.79 17.39 6.07
N PRO A 63 11.34 17.97 7.16
CA PRO A 63 12.49 18.87 7.07
C PRO A 63 13.69 18.15 6.45
N ARG A 64 14.31 18.82 5.48
CA ARG A 64 15.39 18.35 4.60
C ARG A 64 16.50 17.63 5.38
N GLY A 65 16.52 16.29 5.36
CA GLY A 65 17.62 15.56 6.03
C GLY A 65 17.73 14.06 5.81
N ALA A 66 16.65 13.33 5.56
CA ALA A 66 16.73 11.87 5.45
C ALA A 66 16.65 11.42 3.98
N ARG A 67 17.80 11.16 3.36
CA ARG A 67 17.91 10.36 2.13
C ARG A 67 17.97 8.88 2.54
N PRO A 68 16.93 8.05 2.38
CA PRO A 68 17.16 6.62 2.32
C PRO A 68 17.65 6.32 0.90
N SER A 69 18.96 6.20 0.80
CA SER A 69 19.62 5.53 -0.29
C SER A 69 19.03 4.12 -0.44
N ARG A 70 18.48 3.88 -1.63
CA ARG A 70 18.38 2.56 -2.27
C ARG A 70 17.85 1.44 -1.37
N SER A 71 16.53 1.26 -1.40
CA SER A 71 15.99 -0.09 -1.26
C SER A 71 15.52 -0.54 -2.64
N ARG A 72 16.44 -1.19 -3.36
CA ARG A 72 16.10 -2.17 -4.40
C ARG A 72 14.89 -2.93 -3.90
N SER A 73 13.79 -2.78 -4.61
CA SER A 73 12.61 -3.54 -4.29
C SER A 73 12.91 -5.00 -4.60
N SER A 74 13.17 -5.77 -3.55
CA SER A 74 12.86 -7.19 -3.50
C SER A 74 11.33 -7.34 -3.54
N PHE A 75 10.71 -6.85 -4.61
CA PHE A 75 9.44 -7.42 -5.05
C PHE A 75 9.83 -8.78 -5.58
N GLY A 76 9.43 -9.81 -4.82
CA GLY A 76 9.62 -11.20 -5.18
C GLY A 76 9.27 -11.41 -6.65
N ALA A 77 10.29 -11.73 -7.44
CA ALA A 77 10.07 -12.58 -8.58
C ALA A 77 9.65 -13.93 -7.99
N SER A 78 8.34 -14.12 -7.89
CA SER A 78 7.73 -15.43 -7.94
C SER A 78 8.16 -16.07 -9.27
N SER A 79 9.38 -16.60 -9.34
CA SER A 79 9.77 -17.56 -10.37
C SER A 79 9.23 -18.92 -9.93
N SER A 80 7.92 -19.08 -10.03
CA SER A 80 7.34 -20.40 -10.28
C SER A 80 7.85 -20.84 -11.65
N SER A 81 8.73 -21.85 -11.67
CA SER A 81 8.90 -22.87 -12.72
C SER A 81 10.34 -23.36 -12.76
N ARG A 82 10.59 -24.46 -12.04
CA ARG A 82 11.41 -25.60 -12.47
C ARG A 82 11.26 -26.67 -11.39
N VAL A 83 10.18 -27.45 -11.51
CA VAL A 83 10.16 -28.82 -10.99
C VAL A 83 11.14 -29.63 -11.86
N PRO A 84 12.21 -30.25 -11.32
CA PRO A 84 12.80 -31.38 -12.00
C PRO A 84 11.82 -32.55 -11.85
N ALA A 85 11.34 -33.06 -12.98
CA ALA A 85 10.63 -34.32 -13.03
C ALA A 85 11.53 -35.42 -12.44
N GLU A 86 11.00 -36.09 -11.43
CA GLU A 86 11.45 -37.38 -10.89
C GLU A 86 11.54 -38.48 -11.98
N ILE A 87 12.51 -39.38 -11.81
CA ILE A 87 12.68 -40.67 -12.50
C ILE A 87 12.10 -41.78 -11.63
#